data_AF-Q7U5L5-F1
#
_entry.id   AF-Q7U5L5-F1
#
_cell.length_a   1.000
_cell.length_b   1.000
_cell.length_c   1.000
_cell.angle_alpha   90.00
_cell.angle_beta   90.00
_cell.angle_gamma   90.00
#
_symmetry.space_group_name_H-M   'P 1'
#
loop_
_entity.id
_entity.type
_entity.pdbx_description
1 polymer ?
#
loop_
_entity_poly.entity_id
_entity_poly.type
_entity_poly.pdbx_seq_one_letter_code
_entity_poly.pdbx_strand_id
1 'polypeptide(L)'
;MTTIDWIWILHPALAVVLVYPLLGVVVRLAWQTRQRRLARVKHPVTVGRDHSDLGRWLAAAVVLIVLVALTVVIGTKTTPAEFAGGGRRAAQLLMVLVGTVASLVALLRCKAAPLRLAFSLITWIGVLSLGAQPEVWRLSDNPFSAAFWQSHYWSGVGVTGLMLFSLGAKPEILKNQRLRRLHITASVLAAVLFLGQAISGSRDLLEIPLSWQKPAVYSCDFAARECPSVPV
;
A
#
# COMPACT_ATOMS: atom_id res chain seq x y z
N MET A 1 0.83 22.10 -15.27
CA MET A 1 1.31 21.13 -14.25
C MET A 1 2.61 21.62 -13.67
N THR A 2 2.75 21.59 -12.35
CA THR A 2 3.97 21.95 -11.62
C THR A 2 4.85 20.71 -11.38
N THR A 3 6.10 20.90 -10.97
CA THR A 3 6.98 19.79 -10.52
C THR A 3 6.37 19.00 -9.38
N ILE A 4 5.66 19.67 -8.45
CA ILE A 4 4.98 19.02 -7.33
C ILE A 4 3.89 18.09 -7.85
N ASP A 5 3.09 18.52 -8.84
CA ASP A 5 2.03 17.65 -9.41
C ASP A 5 2.59 16.32 -9.93
N TRP A 6 3.77 16.32 -10.57
CA TRP A 6 4.44 15.10 -11.05
C TRP A 6 4.84 14.16 -9.90
N ILE A 7 5.32 14.73 -8.80
CA ILE A 7 5.71 13.95 -7.62
C ILE A 7 4.46 13.33 -6.95
N TRP A 8 3.33 14.02 -6.93
CA TRP A 8 2.07 13.50 -6.37
C TRP A 8 1.53 12.28 -7.13
N ILE A 9 1.66 12.26 -8.46
CA ILE A 9 1.25 11.11 -9.29
C ILE A 9 2.29 10.00 -9.37
N LEU A 10 3.45 10.14 -8.71
CA LEU A 10 4.49 9.12 -8.73
C LEU A 10 3.99 7.79 -8.17
N HIS A 11 3.32 7.80 -7.02
CA HIS A 11 2.84 6.57 -6.39
C HIS A 11 1.74 5.84 -7.21
N PRO A 12 0.71 6.50 -7.78
CA PRO A 12 -0.26 5.80 -8.64
C PRO A 12 0.38 5.32 -9.95
N ALA A 13 1.32 6.07 -10.54
CA ALA A 13 2.05 5.63 -11.71
C ALA A 13 2.85 4.35 -11.42
N LEU A 14 3.57 4.30 -10.29
CA LEU A 14 4.28 3.10 -9.84
C LEU A 14 3.31 1.93 -9.53
N ALA A 15 2.14 2.22 -8.96
CA ALA A 15 1.13 1.18 -8.72
C ALA A 15 0.66 0.53 -10.04
N VAL A 16 0.40 1.33 -11.07
CA VAL A 16 -0.04 0.86 -12.39
C VAL A 16 1.06 0.09 -13.11
N VAL A 17 2.29 0.60 -13.13
CA VAL A 17 3.39 0.01 -13.92
C VAL A 17 4.01 -1.19 -13.23
N LEU A 18 4.04 -1.23 -11.89
CA LEU A 18 4.73 -2.27 -11.12
C LEU A 18 3.79 -3.17 -10.31
N VAL A 19 2.91 -2.59 -9.49
CA VAL A 19 2.13 -3.37 -8.50
C VAL A 19 1.04 -4.18 -9.16
N TYR A 20 0.21 -3.58 -10.02
CA TYR A 20 -0.92 -4.29 -10.63
C TYR A 20 -0.51 -5.45 -11.54
N PRO A 21 0.50 -5.31 -12.43
CA PRO A 21 1.00 -6.44 -13.21
C PRO A 21 1.54 -7.57 -12.32
N LEU A 22 2.32 -7.22 -11.29
CA LEU A 22 2.91 -8.20 -10.38
C LEU A 22 1.83 -8.91 -9.54
N LEU A 23 0.81 -8.18 -9.07
CA LEU A 23 -0.36 -8.74 -8.40
C LEU A 23 -1.08 -9.76 -9.29
N GLY A 24 -1.35 -9.40 -10.56
CA GLY A 24 -1.99 -10.30 -11.52
C GLY A 24 -1.21 -11.60 -11.73
N VAL A 25 0.12 -11.51 -11.90
CA VAL A 25 1.00 -12.69 -12.04
C VAL A 25 1.00 -13.53 -10.76
N VAL A 26 1.11 -12.92 -9.58
CA VAL A 26 1.11 -13.63 -8.30
C VAL A 26 -0.20 -14.37 -8.06
N VAL A 27 -1.35 -13.74 -8.35
CA VAL A 27 -2.68 -14.36 -8.25
C VAL A 27 -2.83 -15.51 -9.23
N ARG A 28 -2.40 -15.34 -10.49
CA ARG A 28 -2.39 -16.41 -11.50
C ARG A 28 -1.55 -17.61 -11.03
N LEU A 29 -0.35 -17.38 -10.51
CA LEU A 29 0.52 -18.45 -10.01
C LEU A 29 -0.06 -19.13 -8.75
N ALA A 30 -0.76 -18.38 -7.89
CA ALA A 30 -1.49 -18.95 -6.76
C ALA A 30 -2.58 -19.92 -7.23
N TRP A 31 -3.34 -19.51 -8.26
CA TRP A 31 -4.37 -20.33 -8.88
C TRP A 31 -3.80 -21.60 -9.51
N GLN A 32 -2.73 -21.49 -10.29
CA GLN A 32 -2.04 -22.64 -10.90
C GLN A 32 -1.48 -23.60 -9.84
N THR A 33 -0.92 -23.07 -8.76
CA THR A 33 -0.45 -23.86 -7.62
C THR A 33 -1.60 -24.64 -6.99
N ARG A 34 -2.78 -24.03 -6.85
CA ARG A 34 -3.98 -24.71 -6.35
C ARG A 34 -4.48 -25.79 -7.31
N GLN A 35 -4.58 -25.48 -8.61
CA GLN A 35 -5.01 -26.43 -9.64
C GLN A 35 -4.10 -27.66 -9.70
N ARG A 36 -2.78 -27.47 -9.60
CA ARG A 36 -1.82 -28.57 -9.56
C ARG A 36 -2.01 -29.46 -8.32
N ARG A 37 -2.28 -28.86 -7.15
CA ARG A 37 -2.43 -29.60 -5.88
C ARG A 37 -3.76 -30.33 -5.76
N LEU A 38 -4.87 -29.70 -6.15
CA LEU A 38 -6.22 -30.22 -5.92
C LEU A 38 -6.81 -30.90 -7.15
N ALA A 39 -6.62 -30.31 -8.34
CA ALA A 39 -7.17 -30.82 -9.59
C ALA A 39 -6.16 -31.61 -10.45
N ARG A 40 -4.92 -31.78 -9.95
CA ARG A 40 -3.82 -32.51 -10.62
C ARG A 40 -3.53 -32.04 -12.06
N VAL A 41 -3.83 -30.77 -12.37
CA VAL A 41 -3.51 -30.14 -13.66
C VAL A 41 -1.99 -30.09 -13.84
N LYS A 42 -1.50 -30.43 -15.03
CA LYS A 42 -0.06 -30.49 -15.38
C LYS A 42 0.57 -29.10 -15.61
N HIS A 43 0.49 -28.21 -14.61
CA HIS A 43 1.30 -26.97 -14.58
C HIS A 43 2.77 -27.28 -14.26
N PRO A 44 3.73 -26.38 -14.54
CA PRO A 44 5.14 -26.58 -14.15
C PRO A 44 5.32 -26.89 -12.65
N VAL A 45 6.36 -27.64 -12.30
CA VAL A 45 6.65 -27.97 -10.88
C VAL A 45 7.04 -26.73 -10.07
N THR A 46 7.50 -25.68 -10.74
CA THR A 46 8.02 -24.44 -10.15
C THR A 46 6.94 -23.45 -9.74
N VAL A 47 5.67 -23.60 -10.19
CA VAL A 47 4.62 -22.57 -10.01
C VAL A 47 4.43 -22.11 -8.57
N GLY A 48 4.58 -23.01 -7.60
CA GLY A 48 4.49 -22.66 -6.17
C GLY A 48 5.69 -21.88 -5.65
N ARG A 49 6.88 -22.17 -6.18
CA ARG A 49 8.09 -21.40 -5.89
C ARG A 49 8.01 -20.02 -6.53
N ASP A 50 7.63 -19.96 -7.81
CA ASP A 50 7.53 -18.72 -8.57
C ASP A 50 6.49 -17.78 -7.94
N HIS A 51 5.34 -18.31 -7.50
CA HIS A 51 4.36 -17.56 -6.69
C HIS A 51 5.01 -16.95 -5.43
N SER A 52 5.81 -17.74 -4.72
CA SER A 52 6.40 -17.33 -3.45
C SER A 52 7.56 -16.34 -3.62
N ASP A 53 8.29 -16.40 -4.74
CA ASP A 53 9.40 -15.51 -5.04
C ASP A 53 8.88 -14.16 -5.58
N LEU A 54 7.90 -14.19 -6.49
CA LEU A 54 7.22 -12.96 -6.93
C LEU A 54 6.35 -12.33 -5.85
N GLY A 55 5.70 -13.12 -4.99
CA GLY A 55 4.94 -12.62 -3.85
C GLY A 55 5.82 -11.87 -2.83
N ARG A 56 7.09 -12.28 -2.67
CA ARG A 56 8.07 -11.53 -1.89
C ARG A 56 8.36 -10.16 -2.51
N TRP A 57 8.56 -10.11 -3.83
CA TRP A 57 8.78 -8.85 -4.53
C TRP A 57 7.55 -7.95 -4.49
N LEU A 58 6.34 -8.52 -4.59
CA LEU A 58 5.09 -7.77 -4.46
C LEU A 58 4.97 -7.13 -3.09
N ALA A 59 5.24 -7.88 -2.02
CA ALA A 59 5.23 -7.34 -0.66
C ALA A 59 6.21 -6.17 -0.50
N ALA A 60 7.44 -6.32 -0.98
CA ALA A 60 8.45 -5.27 -0.92
C ALA A 60 8.06 -4.03 -1.75
N ALA A 61 7.57 -4.23 -2.97
CA ALA A 61 7.14 -3.15 -3.86
C ALA A 61 5.99 -2.34 -3.25
N VAL A 62 5.00 -3.01 -2.65
CA VAL A 62 3.87 -2.35 -1.97
C VAL A 62 4.36 -1.50 -0.81
N VAL A 63 5.21 -2.04 0.07
CA VAL A 63 5.77 -1.26 1.20
C VAL A 63 6.53 -0.03 0.68
N LEU A 64 7.39 -0.20 -0.31
CA LEU A 64 8.19 0.89 -0.86
C LEU A 64 7.34 1.98 -1.51
N ILE A 65 6.31 1.62 -2.28
CA ILE A 65 5.40 2.60 -2.89
C ILE A 65 4.59 3.35 -1.84
N VAL A 66 4.14 2.67 -0.78
CA VAL A 66 3.48 3.33 0.36
C VAL A 66 4.44 4.32 1.03
N LEU A 67 5.71 3.96 1.25
CA LEU A 67 6.70 4.88 1.82
C LEU A 67 6.97 6.09 0.90
N VAL A 68 6.99 5.89 -0.42
CA VAL A 68 7.05 7.00 -1.39
C VAL A 68 5.83 7.91 -1.24
N ALA A 69 4.61 7.36 -1.23
CA ALA A 69 3.38 8.13 -1.07
C ALA A 69 3.38 8.95 0.24
N LEU A 70 3.75 8.32 1.35
CA LEU A 70 3.85 8.97 2.66
C LEU A 70 4.91 10.07 2.68
N THR A 71 6.08 9.83 2.08
CA THR A 71 7.15 10.83 2.00
C THR A 71 6.71 12.05 1.19
N VAL A 72 6.06 11.81 0.04
CA VAL A 72 5.54 12.87 -0.82
C VAL A 72 4.50 13.70 -0.10
N VAL A 73 3.47 13.07 0.49
CA VAL A 73 2.38 13.82 1.12
C VAL A 73 2.86 14.59 2.36
N ILE A 74 3.72 14.00 3.18
CA ILE A 74 4.29 14.67 4.37
C ILE A 74 5.20 15.84 3.94
N GLY A 75 6.05 15.62 2.93
CA GLY A 75 7.04 16.61 2.52
C GLY A 75 6.52 17.76 1.67
N THR A 76 5.31 17.65 1.11
CA THR A 76 4.80 18.63 0.13
C THR A 76 3.43 19.23 0.46
N LYS A 77 2.72 18.73 1.47
CA LYS A 77 1.39 19.27 1.82
C LYS A 77 1.45 20.67 2.43
N THR A 78 2.53 21.03 3.11
CA THR A 78 2.75 22.37 3.68
C THR A 78 4.12 22.90 3.28
N THR A 79 4.33 24.21 3.38
CA THR A 79 5.66 24.78 3.19
C THR A 79 6.57 24.44 4.38
N PRO A 80 7.91 24.49 4.23
CA PRO A 80 8.83 24.24 5.34
C PRO A 80 8.61 25.15 6.55
N ALA A 81 8.15 26.39 6.33
CA ALA A 81 7.84 27.34 7.40
C ALA A 81 6.55 26.99 8.18
N GLU A 82 5.60 26.34 7.51
CA GLU A 82 4.30 25.93 8.07
C GLU A 82 4.29 24.50 8.59
N PHE A 83 5.37 23.74 8.41
CA PHE A 83 5.47 22.37 8.88
C PHE A 83 5.43 22.30 10.40
N ALA A 84 4.30 21.83 10.95
CA ALA A 84 4.09 21.76 12.38
C ALA A 84 5.21 20.94 13.07
N GLY A 85 5.78 21.49 14.15
CA GLY A 85 6.92 20.88 14.86
C GLY A 85 8.29 21.11 14.21
N GLY A 86 8.35 21.79 13.05
CA GLY A 86 9.56 22.26 12.39
C GLY A 86 10.59 21.18 12.05
N GLY A 87 11.84 21.59 11.88
CA GLY A 87 12.95 20.71 11.47
C GLY A 87 13.20 19.53 12.42
N ARG A 88 12.93 19.68 13.73
CA ARG A 88 13.09 18.59 14.69
C ARG A 88 12.10 17.45 14.43
N ARG A 89 10.83 17.76 14.19
CA ARG A 89 9.84 16.72 13.83
C ARG A 89 10.18 16.11 12.48
N ALA A 90 10.61 16.92 11.50
CA ALA A 90 11.06 16.40 10.21
C ALA A 90 12.22 15.40 10.35
N ALA A 91 13.21 15.69 11.19
CA ALA A 91 14.31 14.77 11.49
C ALA A 91 13.84 13.46 12.16
N GLN A 92 12.88 13.54 13.09
CA GLN A 92 12.28 12.35 13.71
C GLN A 92 11.54 11.48 12.69
N LEU A 93 10.74 12.09 11.81
CA LEU A 93 10.04 11.35 10.76
C LEU A 93 11.00 10.72 9.75
N LEU A 94 12.09 11.41 9.42
CA LEU A 94 13.16 10.85 8.61
C LEU A 94 13.82 9.64 9.28
N MET A 95 14.08 9.68 10.58
CA MET A 95 14.58 8.52 11.33
C MET A 95 13.60 7.34 11.28
N VAL A 96 12.29 7.59 11.43
CA VAL A 96 11.26 6.55 11.30
C VAL A 96 11.25 5.97 9.89
N LEU A 97 11.34 6.80 8.85
CA LEU A 97 11.42 6.36 7.45
C LEU A 97 12.64 5.47 7.21
N VAL A 98 13.83 5.93 7.61
CA VAL A 98 15.08 5.16 7.49
C VAL A 98 15.00 3.84 8.26
N GLY A 99 14.51 3.87 9.49
CA GLY A 99 14.31 2.67 10.32
C GLY A 99 13.32 1.69 9.70
N THR A 100 12.27 2.18 9.05
CA THR A 100 11.27 1.34 8.35
C THR A 100 11.90 0.65 7.14
N VAL A 101 12.66 1.38 6.32
CA VAL A 101 13.39 0.82 5.17
C VAL A 101 14.44 -0.19 5.64
N ALA A 102 15.23 0.15 6.67
CA ALA A 102 16.24 -0.75 7.23
C ALA A 102 15.60 -2.04 7.76
N SER A 103 14.44 -1.95 8.42
CA SER A 103 13.69 -3.10 8.92
C SER A 103 13.16 -3.98 7.78
N LEU A 104 12.63 -3.38 6.70
CA LEU A 104 12.23 -4.14 5.51
C LEU A 104 13.43 -4.87 4.88
N VAL A 105 14.57 -4.18 4.76
CA VAL A 105 15.79 -4.78 4.22
C VAL A 105 16.30 -5.92 5.11
N ALA A 106 16.25 -5.75 6.43
CA ALA A 106 16.59 -6.80 7.39
C ALA A 106 15.64 -7.99 7.27
N LEU A 107 14.32 -7.76 7.16
CA LEU A 107 13.31 -8.79 6.90
C LEU A 107 13.62 -9.61 5.64
N LEU A 108 14.03 -8.94 4.56
CA LEU A 108 14.36 -9.59 3.29
C LEU A 108 15.64 -10.45 3.34
N ARG A 109 16.50 -10.24 4.32
CA ARG A 109 17.78 -10.98 4.48
C ARG A 109 17.76 -12.00 5.62
N CYS A 110 16.91 -11.78 6.62
CA CYS A 110 16.87 -12.58 7.83
C CYS A 110 16.33 -13.99 7.57
N LYS A 111 16.95 -15.01 8.19
CA LYS A 111 16.51 -16.40 8.13
C LYS A 111 15.73 -16.82 9.39
N ALA A 112 16.10 -16.30 10.56
CA ALA A 112 15.51 -16.66 11.85
C ALA A 112 14.04 -16.21 11.93
N ALA A 113 13.15 -17.16 12.28
CA ALA A 113 11.71 -16.91 12.36
C ALA A 113 11.30 -15.75 13.31
N PRO A 114 11.76 -15.69 14.58
CA PRO A 114 11.35 -14.60 15.46
C PRO A 114 11.81 -13.23 14.96
N LEU A 115 13.02 -13.14 14.38
CA LEU A 115 13.53 -11.90 13.82
C LEU A 115 12.77 -11.47 12.56
N ARG A 116 12.38 -12.38 11.67
CA ARG A 116 11.53 -12.05 10.51
C ARG A 116 10.20 -11.47 10.97
N LEU A 117 9.54 -12.09 11.95
CA LEU A 117 8.28 -11.56 12.46
C LEU A 117 8.46 -10.20 13.15
N ALA A 118 9.54 -10.03 13.91
CA ALA A 118 9.88 -8.74 14.53
C ALA A 118 10.11 -7.65 13.48
N PHE A 119 10.97 -7.89 12.47
CA PHE A 119 11.21 -6.90 11.42
C PHE A 119 9.96 -6.62 10.58
N SER A 120 9.12 -7.63 10.33
CA SER A 120 7.81 -7.45 9.71
C SER A 120 6.93 -6.51 10.52
N LEU A 121 6.84 -6.72 11.83
CA LEU A 121 6.03 -5.89 12.73
C LEU A 121 6.59 -4.47 12.83
N ILE A 122 7.90 -4.30 13.00
CA ILE A 122 8.56 -2.98 13.06
C ILE A 122 8.34 -2.22 11.75
N THR A 123 8.46 -2.90 10.60
CA THR A 123 8.18 -2.28 9.29
C THR A 123 6.73 -1.80 9.23
N TRP A 124 5.78 -2.60 9.69
CA TRP A 124 4.37 -2.22 9.68
C TRP A 124 4.06 -1.06 10.63
N ILE A 125 4.63 -1.07 11.84
CA ILE A 125 4.54 0.02 12.81
C ILE A 125 5.15 1.30 12.24
N GLY A 126 6.27 1.22 11.52
CA GLY A 126 6.88 2.36 10.85
C GLY A 126 5.94 2.99 9.82
N VAL A 127 5.30 2.16 8.98
CA VAL A 127 4.28 2.60 8.01
C VAL A 127 3.08 3.23 8.72
N LEU A 128 2.56 2.62 9.79
CA LEU A 128 1.48 3.18 10.62
C LEU A 128 1.87 4.53 11.23
N SER A 129 3.10 4.66 11.73
CA SER A 129 3.56 5.87 12.43
C SER A 129 3.72 7.04 11.47
N LEU A 130 4.29 6.81 10.28
CA LEU A 130 4.36 7.80 9.21
C LEU A 130 2.96 8.11 8.65
N GLY A 131 2.12 7.09 8.56
CA GLY A 131 0.77 7.20 8.06
C GLY A 131 -0.20 7.94 8.98
N ALA A 132 0.06 7.94 10.29
CA ALA A 132 -0.73 8.65 11.30
C ALA A 132 -0.44 10.16 11.36
N GLN A 133 0.50 10.67 10.55
CA GLN A 133 0.81 12.09 10.54
C GLN A 133 -0.38 12.93 9.99
N PRO A 134 -0.61 14.15 10.50
CA PRO A 134 -1.73 15.02 10.08
C PRO A 134 -1.68 15.41 8.60
N GLU A 135 -0.51 15.32 7.97
CA GLU A 135 -0.34 15.60 6.56
C GLU A 135 -1.01 14.53 5.69
N VAL A 136 -1.10 13.29 6.15
CA VAL A 136 -1.67 12.19 5.38
C VAL A 136 -3.20 12.29 5.36
N TRP A 137 -3.78 12.33 4.16
CA TRP A 137 -5.24 12.36 3.97
C TRP A 137 -5.86 11.02 4.38
N ARG A 138 -6.90 11.09 5.22
CA ARG A 138 -7.68 9.93 5.69
C ARG A 138 -9.12 10.37 5.77
N LEU A 139 -10.03 9.60 5.15
CA LEU A 139 -11.47 9.93 5.16
C LEU A 139 -12.07 9.89 6.57
N SER A 140 -11.62 8.94 7.39
CA SER A 140 -11.99 8.82 8.81
C SER A 140 -10.99 7.91 9.51
N ASP A 141 -10.72 8.20 10.78
CA ASP A 141 -9.93 7.36 11.67
C ASP A 141 -10.82 6.54 12.64
N ASN A 142 -12.15 6.65 12.52
CA ASN A 142 -13.11 5.87 13.32
C ASN A 142 -13.45 4.54 12.62
N PRO A 143 -13.02 3.37 13.14
CA PRO A 143 -13.23 2.08 12.50
C PRO A 143 -14.71 1.65 12.44
N PHE A 144 -15.59 2.30 13.20
CA PHE A 144 -17.03 2.05 13.18
C PHE A 144 -17.77 2.88 12.12
N SER A 145 -17.06 3.71 11.35
CA SER A 145 -17.64 4.53 10.29
C SER A 145 -17.39 3.94 8.89
N ALA A 146 -18.34 4.11 7.97
CA ALA A 146 -18.17 3.67 6.57
C ALA A 146 -16.98 4.36 5.89
N ALA A 147 -16.74 5.64 6.21
CA ALA A 147 -15.64 6.44 5.70
C ALA A 147 -14.25 5.83 5.99
N PHE A 148 -14.08 5.16 7.13
CA PHE A 148 -12.83 4.46 7.46
C PHE A 148 -12.55 3.33 6.47
N TRP A 149 -13.57 2.52 6.17
CA TRP A 149 -13.45 1.39 5.23
C TRP A 149 -13.34 1.83 3.76
N GLN A 150 -13.75 3.07 3.45
CA GLN A 150 -13.56 3.70 2.15
C GLN A 150 -12.21 4.45 2.04
N SER A 151 -11.44 4.55 3.12
CA SER A 151 -10.17 5.28 3.13
C SER A 151 -9.10 4.54 2.32
N HIS A 152 -8.51 5.24 1.35
CA HIS A 152 -7.38 4.71 0.58
C HIS A 152 -6.19 4.38 1.49
N TYR A 153 -5.91 5.26 2.46
CA TYR A 153 -4.86 5.06 3.44
C TYR A 153 -5.05 3.78 4.28
N TRP A 154 -6.21 3.61 4.93
CA TRP A 154 -6.42 2.47 5.84
C TRP A 154 -6.43 1.13 5.10
N SER A 155 -6.99 1.09 3.90
CA SER A 155 -6.91 -0.09 3.03
C SER A 155 -5.47 -0.39 2.59
N GLY A 156 -4.68 0.63 2.25
CA GLY A 156 -3.25 0.53 1.94
C GLY A 156 -2.40 -0.01 3.09
N VAL A 157 -2.60 0.51 4.30
CA VAL A 157 -1.93 0.03 5.52
C VAL A 157 -2.34 -1.40 5.86
N GLY A 158 -3.63 -1.74 5.70
CA GLY A 158 -4.15 -3.09 5.91
C GLY A 158 -3.50 -4.11 4.96
N VAL A 159 -3.45 -3.79 3.66
CA VAL A 159 -2.75 -4.62 2.67
C VAL A 159 -1.27 -4.76 3.02
N THR A 160 -0.61 -3.67 3.39
CA THR A 160 0.80 -3.68 3.79
C THR A 160 1.05 -4.66 4.94
N GLY A 161 0.19 -4.65 5.97
CA GLY A 161 0.26 -5.60 7.09
C GLY A 161 0.08 -7.06 6.66
N LEU A 162 -0.92 -7.36 5.82
CA LEU A 162 -1.19 -8.72 5.32
C LEU A 162 -0.03 -9.26 4.46
N MET A 163 0.58 -8.39 3.65
CA MET A 163 1.73 -8.73 2.82
C MET A 163 2.99 -8.96 3.66
N LEU A 164 3.23 -8.10 4.66
CA LEU A 164 4.33 -8.24 5.61
C LEU A 164 4.19 -9.53 6.44
N PHE A 165 2.98 -9.87 6.91
CA PHE A 165 2.71 -11.17 7.55
C PHE A 165 3.10 -12.33 6.62
N SER A 166 2.66 -12.30 5.37
CA SER A 166 2.95 -13.37 4.40
C SER A 166 4.45 -13.50 4.12
N LEU A 167 5.17 -12.38 4.05
CA LEU A 167 6.63 -12.36 3.88
C LEU A 167 7.34 -12.86 5.14
N GLY A 168 6.93 -12.36 6.31
CA GLY A 168 7.50 -12.65 7.61
C GLY A 168 7.28 -14.08 8.10
N ALA A 169 6.23 -14.76 7.62
CA ALA A 169 5.88 -16.14 7.99
C ALA A 169 6.09 -17.17 6.85
N LYS A 170 6.75 -16.80 5.74
CA LYS A 170 6.86 -17.63 4.51
C LYS A 170 7.25 -19.10 4.76
N PRO A 171 8.35 -19.43 5.47
CA PRO A 171 8.71 -20.82 5.80
C PRO A 171 7.69 -21.54 6.68
N GLU A 172 7.08 -20.83 7.63
CA GLU A 172 6.10 -21.38 8.57
C GLU A 172 4.78 -21.74 7.87
N ILE A 173 4.34 -20.92 6.90
CA ILE A 173 3.17 -21.17 6.04
C ILE A 173 3.30 -22.50 5.28
N LEU A 174 4.52 -22.85 4.85
CA LEU A 174 4.78 -24.11 4.18
C LEU A 174 4.75 -25.31 5.13
N LYS A 175 5.18 -25.13 6.38
CA LYS A 175 5.27 -26.22 7.36
C LYS A 175 3.95 -26.49 8.10
N ASN A 176 3.13 -25.47 8.32
CA ASN A 176 1.93 -25.55 9.16
C ASN A 176 0.64 -25.31 8.36
N GLN A 177 -0.28 -26.28 8.38
CA GLN A 177 -1.56 -26.19 7.66
C GLN A 177 -2.48 -25.07 8.16
N ARG A 178 -2.46 -24.75 9.47
CA ARG A 178 -3.27 -23.65 10.02
C ARG A 178 -2.78 -22.31 9.48
N LEU A 179 -1.45 -22.09 9.47
CA LEU A 179 -0.86 -20.88 8.89
C LEU A 179 -1.08 -20.80 7.39
N ARG A 180 -1.11 -21.93 6.69
CA ARG A 180 -1.46 -21.97 5.27
C ARG A 180 -2.89 -21.51 5.01
N ARG A 181 -3.86 -21.97 5.80
CA ARG A 181 -5.25 -21.50 5.71
C ARG A 181 -5.35 -20.01 6.02
N LEU A 182 -4.67 -19.56 7.08
CA LEU A 182 -4.62 -18.14 7.44
C LEU A 182 -4.03 -17.29 6.30
N HIS A 183 -2.92 -17.72 5.68
CA HIS A 183 -2.32 -17.03 4.54
C HIS A 183 -3.26 -16.97 3.33
N ILE A 184 -4.01 -18.05 3.03
CA ILE A 184 -5.00 -18.04 1.95
C ILE A 184 -6.10 -17.00 2.25
N THR A 185 -6.68 -17.02 3.46
CA THR A 185 -7.70 -16.04 3.86
C THR A 185 -7.15 -14.61 3.80
N ALA A 186 -5.94 -14.39 4.32
CA ALA A 186 -5.26 -13.09 4.27
C ALA A 186 -5.00 -12.64 2.83
N SER A 187 -4.65 -13.55 1.91
CA SER A 187 -4.40 -13.24 0.50
C SER A 187 -5.68 -12.87 -0.25
N VAL A 188 -6.80 -13.55 0.04
CA VAL A 188 -8.11 -13.19 -0.50
C VAL A 188 -8.53 -11.81 -0.01
N LEU A 189 -8.38 -11.54 1.29
CA LEU A 189 -8.65 -10.21 1.86
C LEU A 189 -7.75 -9.14 1.22
N ALA A 190 -6.45 -9.41 1.06
CA ALA A 190 -5.52 -8.49 0.40
C ALA A 190 -5.95 -8.19 -1.05
N ALA A 191 -6.38 -9.20 -1.82
CA ALA A 191 -6.87 -9.01 -3.17
C ALA A 191 -8.12 -8.11 -3.24
N VAL A 192 -9.06 -8.30 -2.31
CA VAL A 192 -10.25 -7.43 -2.17
C VAL A 192 -9.84 -5.99 -1.83
N LEU A 193 -8.92 -5.82 -0.88
CA LEU A 193 -8.43 -4.49 -0.50
C LEU A 193 -7.63 -3.81 -1.63
N PHE A 194 -6.89 -4.55 -2.45
CA PHE A 194 -6.23 -4.01 -3.65
C PHE A 194 -7.25 -3.50 -4.67
N LEU A 195 -8.34 -4.25 -4.89
CA LEU A 195 -9.43 -3.79 -5.75
C LEU A 195 -10.08 -2.52 -5.18
N GLY A 196 -10.34 -2.50 -3.88
CA GLY A 196 -10.83 -1.32 -3.17
C GLY A 196 -9.90 -0.12 -3.33
N GLN A 197 -8.58 -0.33 -3.27
CA GLN A 197 -7.58 0.72 -3.50
C GLN A 197 -7.55 1.25 -4.93
N ALA A 198 -7.82 0.43 -5.94
CA ALA A 198 -7.93 0.91 -7.32
C ALA A 198 -9.11 1.90 -7.49
N ILE A 199 -10.23 1.61 -6.81
CA ILE A 199 -11.41 2.47 -6.78
C ILE A 199 -11.15 3.73 -5.94
N SER A 200 -10.71 3.56 -4.69
CA SER A 200 -10.49 4.68 -3.77
C SER A 200 -9.34 5.58 -4.22
N GLY A 201 -8.29 5.04 -4.83
CA GLY A 201 -7.20 5.85 -5.39
C GLY A 201 -7.66 6.71 -6.56
N SER A 202 -8.52 6.18 -7.43
CA SER A 202 -9.12 6.95 -8.53
C SER A 202 -10.05 8.05 -8.02
N ARG A 203 -10.84 7.76 -6.96
CA ARG A 203 -11.66 8.76 -6.27
C ARG A 203 -10.79 9.84 -5.62
N ASP A 204 -9.74 9.45 -4.92
CA ASP A 204 -8.91 10.39 -4.17
C ASP A 204 -8.23 11.39 -5.12
N LEU A 205 -7.88 11.02 -6.36
CA LEU A 205 -7.42 12.00 -7.37
C LEU A 205 -8.42 13.14 -7.65
N LEU A 206 -9.71 12.96 -7.35
CA LEU A 206 -10.74 14.00 -7.42
C LEU A 206 -10.92 14.75 -6.10
N GLU A 207 -10.70 14.10 -4.95
CA GLU A 207 -10.82 14.75 -3.62
C GLU A 207 -9.57 15.56 -3.24
N ILE A 208 -8.39 15.10 -3.66
CA ILE A 208 -7.08 15.77 -3.51
C ILE A 208 -6.49 16.09 -4.89
N PRO A 209 -7.14 16.97 -5.67
CA PRO A 209 -6.77 17.26 -7.05
C PRO A 209 -5.41 17.95 -7.19
N LEU A 210 -4.76 17.71 -8.32
CA LEU A 210 -3.53 18.39 -8.72
C LEU A 210 -3.76 19.89 -8.91
N SER A 211 -2.69 20.69 -8.87
CA SER A 211 -2.80 22.15 -8.90
C SER A 211 -3.57 22.69 -10.12
N TRP A 212 -3.43 22.05 -11.28
CA TRP A 212 -4.14 22.42 -12.51
C TRP A 212 -5.61 21.94 -12.55
N GLN A 213 -5.97 20.91 -11.78
CA GLN A 213 -7.34 20.38 -11.68
C GLN A 213 -8.19 21.19 -10.70
N LYS A 214 -7.56 21.76 -9.66
CA LYS A 214 -8.24 22.49 -8.58
C LYS A 214 -9.28 23.52 -9.08
N PRO A 215 -8.99 24.40 -10.05
CA PRO A 215 -9.96 25.41 -10.48
C PRO A 215 -11.25 24.79 -11.04
N ALA A 216 -11.15 23.70 -11.80
CA ALA A 216 -12.31 23.01 -12.37
C ALA A 216 -13.05 22.20 -11.29
N VAL A 217 -12.33 21.35 -10.55
CA VAL A 217 -12.91 20.44 -9.55
C VAL A 217 -13.61 21.22 -8.43
N TYR A 218 -12.98 22.26 -7.90
CA TYR A 218 -13.54 23.04 -6.80
C TYR A 218 -14.57 24.09 -7.23
N SER A 219 -14.81 24.24 -8.54
CA SER A 219 -15.91 25.07 -9.04
C SER A 219 -17.26 24.34 -9.03
N CYS A 220 -17.26 23.01 -8.92
CA CYS A 220 -18.47 22.20 -8.85
C CYS A 220 -19.06 22.17 -7.43
N ASP A 221 -20.39 22.13 -7.35
CA ASP A 221 -21.13 21.77 -6.15
C ASP A 221 -21.36 20.25 -6.13
N PHE A 222 -20.57 19.54 -5.33
CA PHE A 222 -20.69 18.09 -5.18
C PHE A 222 -21.95 17.64 -4.42
N ALA A 223 -22.56 18.51 -3.62
CA ALA A 223 -23.81 18.21 -2.92
C ALA A 223 -25.00 18.29 -3.87
N ALA A 224 -25.05 19.34 -4.70
CA ALA A 224 -26.07 19.52 -5.74
C ALA A 224 -25.82 18.66 -6.99
N ARG A 225 -24.59 18.16 -7.16
CA ARG A 225 -24.10 17.46 -8.37
C ARG A 225 -24.13 18.36 -9.61
N GLU A 226 -23.81 19.63 -9.42
CA GLU A 226 -23.79 20.65 -10.46
C GLU A 226 -22.37 21.16 -10.67
N CYS A 227 -22.02 21.44 -11.93
CA CYS A 227 -20.77 22.11 -12.29
C CYS A 227 -21.09 23.33 -13.16
N PRO A 228 -20.28 24.40 -13.11
CA PRO A 228 -20.49 25.56 -13.96
C PRO A 228 -20.51 25.14 -15.43
N SER A 229 -21.48 25.66 -16.20
CA SER A 229 -21.49 25.51 -17.65
C SER A 229 -20.25 26.19 -18.23
N VAL A 230 -19.46 25.47 -19.01
CA VAL A 230 -18.36 26.08 -19.77
C VAL A 230 -18.97 27.10 -20.72
N PRO A 231 -18.55 28.39 -20.70
CA PRO A 231 -18.96 29.33 -21.72
C PRO A 231 -18.52 28.79 -23.08
N VAL A 232 -19.49 28.54 -23.97
CA VAL A 232 -19.24 28.11 -25.36
C VAL A 232 -18.65 29.26 -26.16
#